data_AF-A0A2M8N5A8-F1
#
_entry.id   AF-A0A2M8N5A8-F1
#
_cell.length_a   1.000
_cell.length_b   1.000
_cell.length_c   1.000
_cell.angle_alpha   90.00
_cell.angle_beta   90.00
_cell.angle_gamma   90.00
#
_symmetry.space_group_name_H-M   'P 1'
#
loop_
_entity.id
_entity.type
_entity.pdbx_description
1 polymer ?
#
loop_
_entity_poly.entity_id
_entity_poly.type
_entity_poly.pdbx_seq_one_letter_code
_entity_poly.pdbx_strand_id
1 'polypeptide(L)'
;IALAYATPDNVTGKPIYKRGACFLHEDALRCLETSITIAKTQGLHFRIFDAFRPTEAQQILWDACPNDEFVCPPERGSPHSRGVAVDLTLIDEQGNSLPMGTPFDDFTKQSHHGCHDLPKDVIANRLLLMGIMTDAGWDFYRNEWWHYQLFNARANYVL
;
A
#
# COMPACT_ATOMS: atom_id res chain seq x y z
N ILE A 1 -0.05 -13.01 0.62
CA ILE A 1 -0.60 -11.96 1.52
C ILE A 1 0.23 -11.98 2.80
N ALA A 2 0.71 -10.82 3.27
CA ALA A 2 1.53 -10.68 4.46
C ALA A 2 1.12 -9.41 5.22
N LEU A 3 -0.07 -9.44 5.83
CA LEU A 3 -0.68 -8.23 6.43
C LEU A 3 0.16 -7.73 7.61
N ALA A 4 0.81 -6.58 7.46
CA ALA A 4 1.77 -6.04 8.42
C ALA A 4 1.09 -5.71 9.76
N TYR A 5 -0.10 -5.13 9.72
CA TYR A 5 -0.85 -4.79 10.93
C TYR A 5 -1.45 -6.01 11.66
N ALA A 6 -1.31 -7.23 11.13
CA ALA A 6 -1.61 -8.47 11.86
C ALA A 6 -0.40 -9.02 12.64
N THR A 7 0.78 -8.40 12.51
CA THR A 7 2.04 -8.79 13.18
C THR A 7 2.59 -7.60 13.99
N PRO A 8 3.62 -7.76 14.84
CA PRO A 8 4.28 -6.62 15.48
C PRO A 8 5.18 -5.82 14.53
N ASP A 9 5.38 -6.27 13.29
CA ASP A 9 6.26 -5.63 12.30
C ASP A 9 5.54 -4.49 11.58
N ASN A 10 5.14 -3.48 12.36
CA ASN A 10 4.51 -2.26 11.88
C ASN A 10 4.90 -1.07 12.79
N VAL A 11 4.51 0.15 12.41
CA VAL A 11 4.87 1.38 13.15
C VAL A 11 4.51 1.36 14.65
N THR A 12 3.50 0.60 15.07
CA THR A 12 3.08 0.53 16.48
C THR A 12 3.88 -0.47 17.32
N GLY A 13 4.66 -1.36 16.68
CA GLY A 13 5.38 -2.44 17.33
C GLY A 13 4.47 -3.54 17.92
N LYS A 14 3.16 -3.52 17.64
CA LYS A 14 2.17 -4.46 18.16
C LYS A 14 1.16 -4.85 17.06
N PRO A 15 0.61 -6.07 17.07
CA PRO A 15 -0.50 -6.41 16.18
C PRO A 15 -1.73 -5.54 16.45
N ILE A 16 -2.32 -4.99 15.39
CA ILE A 16 -3.55 -4.20 15.42
C ILE A 16 -4.74 -5.07 14.99
N TYR A 17 -4.57 -5.84 13.92
CA TYR A 17 -5.60 -6.73 13.39
C TYR A 17 -5.76 -7.98 14.24
N LYS A 18 -6.99 -8.21 14.71
CA LYS A 18 -7.35 -9.45 15.41
C LYS A 18 -7.46 -10.66 14.48
N ARG A 19 -7.63 -10.43 13.17
CA ARG A 19 -7.74 -11.46 12.13
C ARG A 19 -6.97 -10.98 10.90
N GLY A 20 -6.12 -11.84 10.35
CA GLY A 20 -5.36 -11.57 9.11
C GLY A 20 -6.20 -11.77 7.86
N ALA A 21 -7.33 -11.07 7.73
CA ALA A 21 -8.18 -11.12 6.56
C ALA A 21 -7.93 -9.90 5.65
N CYS A 22 -7.70 -10.15 4.36
CA CYS A 22 -7.47 -9.13 3.35
C CYS A 22 -8.75 -8.93 2.56
N PHE A 23 -9.41 -7.79 2.75
CA PHE A 23 -10.63 -7.43 2.01
C PHE A 23 -10.40 -6.24 1.10
N LEU A 24 -11.07 -6.23 -0.05
CA LEU A 24 -11.12 -5.11 -0.98
C LEU A 24 -12.55 -4.93 -1.47
N HIS A 25 -12.91 -3.70 -1.79
CA HIS A 25 -14.09 -3.39 -2.58
C HIS A 25 -13.98 -4.06 -3.96
N GLU A 26 -15.10 -4.44 -4.57
CA GLU A 26 -15.13 -5.15 -5.85
C GLU A 26 -14.40 -4.40 -6.97
N ASP A 27 -14.58 -3.09 -7.06
CA ASP A 27 -13.84 -2.23 -8.01
C ASP A 27 -12.33 -2.32 -7.82
N ALA A 28 -11.87 -2.27 -6.57
CA ALA A 28 -10.46 -2.35 -6.22
C ALA A 28 -9.90 -3.76 -6.49
N LEU A 29 -10.70 -4.79 -6.26
CA LEU A 29 -10.35 -6.17 -6.60
C LEU A 29 -10.13 -6.33 -8.12
N ARG A 30 -11.02 -5.77 -8.95
CA ARG A 30 -10.85 -5.81 -10.41
C ARG A 30 -9.55 -5.16 -10.86
N CYS A 31 -9.21 -3.99 -10.33
CA CYS A 31 -7.92 -3.35 -10.59
C CYS A 31 -6.73 -4.20 -10.11
N LEU A 32 -6.84 -4.85 -8.94
CA LEU A 32 -5.79 -5.75 -8.44
C LEU A 32 -5.60 -6.97 -9.35
N GLU A 33 -6.68 -7.58 -9.86
CA GLU A 33 -6.62 -8.72 -10.77
C GLU A 33 -5.93 -8.35 -12.10
N THR A 34 -6.23 -7.17 -12.64
CA THR A 34 -5.51 -6.62 -13.80
C THR A 34 -4.03 -6.40 -13.48
N SER A 35 -3.71 -5.80 -12.32
CA SER A 35 -2.33 -5.59 -11.87
C SER A 35 -1.57 -6.91 -11.79
N ILE A 36 -2.17 -7.95 -11.19
CA ILE A 36 -1.59 -9.30 -11.07
C ILE A 36 -1.31 -9.88 -12.46
N THR A 37 -2.23 -9.69 -13.41
CA THR A 37 -2.07 -10.17 -14.78
C THR A 37 -0.88 -9.50 -15.47
N ILE A 38 -0.75 -8.17 -15.33
CA ILE A 38 0.38 -7.42 -15.89
C ILE A 38 1.70 -7.87 -15.24
N ALA A 39 1.77 -7.92 -13.90
CA ALA A 39 2.98 -8.33 -13.17
C ALA A 39 3.48 -9.72 -13.58
N LYS A 40 2.56 -10.66 -13.82
CA LYS A 40 2.89 -12.01 -14.30
C LYS A 40 3.58 -12.01 -15.66
N THR A 41 3.29 -11.05 -16.55
CA THR A 41 3.99 -10.94 -17.85
C THR A 41 5.48 -10.61 -17.69
N GLN A 42 5.85 -10.07 -16.52
CA GLN A 42 7.22 -9.73 -16.13
C GLN A 42 7.86 -10.78 -15.22
N GLY A 43 7.20 -11.92 -14.97
CA GLY A 43 7.67 -12.93 -14.00
C GLY A 43 7.58 -12.48 -12.54
N LEU A 44 6.70 -11.52 -12.24
CA LEU A 44 6.56 -10.92 -10.92
C LEU A 44 5.19 -11.22 -10.29
N HIS A 45 5.17 -11.18 -8.96
CA HIS A 45 3.97 -11.31 -8.15
C HIS A 45 3.86 -10.15 -7.14
N PHE A 46 2.78 -10.13 -6.37
CA PHE A 46 2.58 -9.14 -5.32
C PHE A 46 2.61 -9.74 -3.92
N ARG A 47 3.23 -8.99 -3.00
CA ARG A 47 3.05 -9.15 -1.57
C ARG A 47 2.26 -7.95 -1.06
N ILE A 48 1.10 -8.22 -0.47
CA ILE A 48 0.18 -7.22 0.10
C ILE A 48 0.48 -7.08 1.60
N PHE A 49 0.73 -5.83 2.02
CA PHE A 49 0.97 -5.41 3.40
C PHE A 49 -0.29 -4.91 4.09
N ASP A 50 -1.17 -4.22 3.37
CA ASP A 50 -2.45 -3.78 3.89
C ASP A 50 -3.50 -3.63 2.78
N ALA A 51 -4.78 -3.67 3.18
CA ALA A 51 -5.94 -3.50 2.29
C ALA A 51 -7.05 -2.81 3.08
N PHE A 52 -8.26 -3.38 3.17
CA PHE A 52 -9.29 -2.83 4.04
C PHE A 52 -8.82 -2.71 5.51
N ARG A 53 -8.87 -1.49 6.04
CA ARG A 53 -8.48 -1.14 7.40
C ARG A 53 -9.68 -0.58 8.18
N PRO A 54 -10.21 -1.30 9.18
CA PRO A 54 -11.29 -0.78 10.03
C PRO A 54 -10.92 0.58 10.65
N THR A 55 -11.92 1.42 10.89
CA THR A 55 -11.70 2.77 11.44
C THR A 55 -11.05 2.75 12.82
N GLU A 56 -11.29 1.71 13.63
CA GLU A 56 -10.63 1.53 14.92
C GLU A 56 -9.13 1.26 14.74
N ALA A 57 -8.74 0.52 13.70
CA ALA A 57 -7.33 0.32 13.37
C ALA A 57 -6.68 1.62 12.86
N GLN A 58 -7.41 2.43 12.08
CA GLN A 58 -6.95 3.75 11.67
C GLN A 58 -6.71 4.67 12.88
N GLN A 59 -7.60 4.64 13.88
CA GLN A 59 -7.42 5.40 15.13
C GLN A 59 -6.16 4.96 15.88
N ILE A 60 -5.91 3.65 16.00
CA ILE A 60 -4.71 3.13 16.68
C ILE A 60 -3.42 3.58 15.97
N LEU A 61 -3.40 3.57 14.63
CA LEU A 61 -2.26 4.08 13.87
C LEU A 61 -2.04 5.58 14.08
N TRP A 62 -3.13 6.36 14.07
CA TRP A 62 -3.07 7.80 14.33
C TRP A 62 -2.54 8.11 15.73
N ASP A 63 -3.00 7.38 16.76
CA ASP A 63 -2.53 7.56 18.14
C ASP A 63 -1.04 7.25 18.29
N ALA A 64 -0.53 6.27 17.52
CA ALA A 64 0.88 5.90 17.52
C ALA A 64 1.77 6.86 16.70
N CYS A 65 1.25 7.38 15.58
CA CYS A 65 1.97 8.27 14.67
C CYS A 65 1.03 9.34 14.09
N PRO A 66 0.76 10.44 14.83
CA PRO A 66 -0.14 11.51 14.40
C PRO A 66 0.58 12.46 13.41
N ASN A 67 0.89 11.93 12.23
CA ASN A 67 1.53 12.67 11.14
C ASN A 67 0.62 12.59 9.91
N ASP A 68 -0.04 13.69 9.56
CA ASP A 68 -1.01 13.75 8.47
C ASP A 68 -0.40 13.67 7.05
N GLU A 69 0.94 13.67 6.96
CA GLU A 69 1.69 13.38 5.73
C GLU A 69 1.65 11.88 5.36
N PHE A 70 1.42 10.98 6.33
CA PHE A 70 1.47 9.53 6.13
C PHE A 70 0.23 8.82 6.71
N VAL A 71 -0.23 9.24 7.88
CA VAL A 71 -1.40 8.65 8.53
C VAL A 71 -2.57 9.61 8.41
N CYS A 72 -3.58 9.25 7.60
CA CYS A 72 -4.78 10.09 7.46
C CYS A 72 -5.48 10.27 8.82
N PRO A 73 -5.84 11.51 9.23
CA PRO A 73 -6.63 11.72 10.43
C PRO A 73 -7.94 10.92 10.38
N PRO A 74 -8.31 10.17 11.45
CA PRO A 74 -9.47 9.27 11.43
C PRO A 74 -10.77 9.94 11.00
N GLU A 75 -11.00 11.20 11.39
CA GLU A 75 -12.18 11.99 11.06
C GLU A 75 -12.29 12.34 9.56
N ARG A 76 -11.18 12.34 8.82
CA ARG A 76 -11.16 12.60 7.37
C ARG A 76 -11.56 11.35 6.58
N GLY A 77 -11.36 10.17 7.17
CA GLY A 77 -11.60 8.87 6.57
C GLY A 77 -10.47 8.44 5.64
N SER A 78 -9.96 7.23 5.86
CA SER A 78 -8.90 6.63 5.04
C SER A 78 -9.49 5.89 3.82
N PRO A 79 -8.85 5.97 2.63
CA PRO A 79 -9.14 5.09 1.50
C PRO A 79 -9.10 3.59 1.86
N HIS A 80 -8.24 3.18 2.80
CA HIS A 80 -8.23 1.82 3.32
C HIS A 80 -9.52 1.48 4.07
N SER A 81 -10.06 2.40 4.86
CA SER A 81 -11.33 2.21 5.56
C SER A 81 -12.54 2.16 4.62
N ARG A 82 -12.36 2.56 3.36
CA ARG A 82 -13.34 2.39 2.27
C ARG A 82 -13.13 1.10 1.47
N GLY A 83 -12.08 0.34 1.76
CA GLY A 83 -11.72 -0.89 1.04
C GLY A 83 -11.21 -0.65 -0.38
N VAL A 84 -10.85 0.58 -0.74
CA VAL A 84 -10.43 0.98 -2.09
C VAL A 84 -8.97 1.41 -2.17
N ALA A 85 -8.16 0.95 -1.21
CA ALA A 85 -6.71 1.12 -1.20
C ALA A 85 -6.01 -0.19 -0.84
N VAL A 86 -4.77 -0.30 -1.30
CA VAL A 86 -3.90 -1.44 -1.07
C VAL A 86 -2.45 -0.97 -0.92
N ASP A 87 -1.77 -1.55 0.06
CA ASP A 87 -0.33 -1.38 0.26
C ASP A 87 0.38 -2.65 -0.17
N LEU A 88 1.32 -2.54 -1.10
CA LEU A 88 1.98 -3.72 -1.67
C LEU A 88 3.39 -3.47 -2.21
N THR A 89 4.09 -4.57 -2.47
CA THR A 89 5.37 -4.59 -3.21
C THR A 89 5.37 -5.69 -4.26
N LEU A 90 6.28 -5.55 -5.23
CA LEU A 90 6.63 -6.61 -6.17
C LEU A 90 7.54 -7.66 -5.51
N ILE A 91 7.34 -8.92 -5.88
CA ILE A 91 8.18 -10.05 -5.48
C ILE A 91 8.55 -10.89 -6.71
N ASP A 92 9.72 -11.51 -6.68
CA ASP A 92 10.17 -12.47 -7.71
C ASP A 92 9.47 -13.84 -7.58
N GLU A 93 9.77 -14.75 -8.51
CA GLU A 93 9.24 -16.13 -8.51
C GLU A 93 9.65 -16.95 -7.27
N GLN A 94 10.75 -16.57 -6.61
CA GLN A 94 11.21 -17.18 -5.37
C GLN A 94 10.54 -16.56 -4.13
N GLY A 95 9.73 -15.52 -4.33
CA GLY A 95 9.01 -14.80 -3.29
C GLY A 95 9.83 -13.71 -2.59
N ASN A 96 11.02 -13.36 -3.08
CA ASN A 96 11.80 -12.26 -2.51
C ASN A 96 11.21 -10.91 -2.95
N SER A 97 11.09 -9.97 -2.02
CA SER A 97 10.70 -8.60 -2.39
C SER A 97 11.78 -7.96 -3.25
N LEU A 98 11.36 -7.26 -4.30
CA LEU A 98 12.28 -6.38 -5.01
C LEU A 98 12.75 -5.24 -4.08
N PRO A 99 14.01 -4.78 -4.20
CA PRO A 99 14.49 -3.64 -3.44
C PRO A 99 13.70 -2.36 -3.75
N MET A 100 13.12 -1.75 -2.71
CA MET A 100 12.35 -0.51 -2.81
C MET A 100 13.00 0.66 -2.08
N GLY A 101 14.22 0.50 -1.55
CA GLY A 101 15.01 1.58 -0.91
C GLY A 101 14.67 1.85 0.55
N THR A 102 13.41 1.70 0.93
CA THR A 102 12.95 1.78 2.33
C THR A 102 12.03 0.60 2.64
N PRO A 103 11.84 0.23 3.91
CA PRO A 103 10.77 -0.68 4.29
C PRO A 103 9.38 -0.05 4.08
N PHE A 104 8.34 -0.89 4.16
CA PHE A 104 6.96 -0.46 4.38
C PHE A 104 6.85 0.30 5.72
N ASP A 105 5.91 1.24 5.86
CA ASP A 105 5.76 2.15 7.00
C ASP A 105 6.98 3.08 7.26
N ASP A 106 7.87 3.28 6.27
CA ASP A 106 8.94 4.29 6.39
C ASP A 106 8.40 5.70 6.15
N PHE A 107 8.12 6.42 7.23
CA PHE A 107 7.56 7.78 7.19
C PHE A 107 8.62 8.87 7.05
N THR A 108 9.56 8.67 6.11
CA THR A 108 10.56 9.67 5.73
C THR A 108 10.45 10.05 4.26
N LYS A 109 11.10 11.13 3.83
CA LYS A 109 11.11 11.54 2.41
C LYS A 109 11.71 10.48 1.48
N GLN A 110 12.46 9.51 2.00
CA GLN A 110 13.01 8.43 1.19
C GLN A 110 11.93 7.47 0.67
N SER A 111 10.77 7.37 1.32
CA SER A 111 9.67 6.53 0.85
C SER A 111 8.84 7.16 -0.27
N HIS A 112 9.05 8.45 -0.56
CA HIS A 112 8.33 9.16 -1.61
C HIS A 112 8.63 8.57 -2.99
N HIS A 113 7.60 8.43 -3.84
CA HIS A 113 7.76 7.95 -5.21
C HIS A 113 8.75 8.81 -6.03
N GLY A 114 8.81 10.12 -5.74
CA GLY A 114 9.72 11.08 -6.38
C GLY A 114 11.12 11.16 -5.78
N CYS A 115 11.50 10.26 -4.86
CA CYS A 115 12.86 10.25 -4.32
C CYS A 115 13.85 9.74 -5.38
N HIS A 116 14.73 10.63 -5.85
CA HIS A 116 15.74 10.32 -6.85
C HIS A 116 17.11 9.99 -6.27
N ASP A 117 17.30 10.16 -4.95
CA ASP A 117 18.53 9.85 -4.23
C ASP A 117 18.53 8.39 -3.74
N LEU A 118 18.31 7.47 -4.69
CA LEU A 118 18.24 6.03 -4.45
C LEU A 118 19.07 5.29 -5.52
N PRO A 119 19.50 4.05 -5.26
CA PRO A 119 20.11 3.22 -6.29
C PRO A 119 19.25 3.10 -7.55
N LYS A 120 19.87 3.02 -8.73
CA LYS A 120 19.16 3.03 -10.03
C LYS A 120 18.17 1.87 -10.17
N ASP A 121 18.55 0.70 -9.68
CA ASP A 121 17.71 -0.50 -9.62
C ASP A 121 16.50 -0.30 -8.71
N VAL A 122 16.66 0.35 -7.55
CA VAL A 122 15.55 0.72 -6.66
C VAL A 122 14.58 1.67 -7.35
N ILE A 123 15.09 2.71 -8.03
CA ILE A 123 14.25 3.64 -8.79
C ILE A 123 13.50 2.89 -9.89
N ALA A 124 14.17 2.00 -10.63
CA ALA A 124 13.55 1.19 -11.67
C ALA A 124 12.43 0.29 -11.11
N ASN A 125 12.63 -0.33 -9.94
CA ASN A 125 11.61 -1.16 -9.29
C ASN A 125 10.39 -0.34 -8.86
N ARG A 126 10.59 0.86 -8.30
CA ARG A 126 9.48 1.76 -7.94
C ARG A 126 8.70 2.24 -9.16
N LEU A 127 9.40 2.57 -10.24
CA LEU A 127 8.77 2.97 -11.51
C LEU A 127 8.02 1.80 -12.15
N LEU A 128 8.56 0.57 -12.07
CA LEU A 128 7.89 -0.63 -12.55
C LEU A 128 6.60 -0.87 -11.75
N LEU A 129 6.66 -0.82 -10.42
CA LEU A 129 5.49 -0.97 -9.56
C LEU A 129 4.44 0.10 -9.89
N MET A 130 4.84 1.37 -9.92
CA MET A 130 3.95 2.48 -10.26
C MET A 130 3.32 2.29 -11.65
N GLY A 131 4.11 1.90 -12.65
CA GLY A 131 3.64 1.66 -14.02
C GLY A 131 2.57 0.55 -14.07
N ILE A 132 2.83 -0.58 -13.41
CA ILE A 132 1.87 -1.70 -13.35
C ILE A 132 0.56 -1.25 -12.70
N MET A 133 0.65 -0.58 -11.55
CA MET A 133 -0.53 -0.19 -10.77
C MET A 133 -1.34 0.88 -11.50
N THR A 134 -0.69 1.90 -12.06
CA THR A 134 -1.38 2.96 -12.81
C THR A 134 -2.03 2.46 -14.10
N ASP A 135 -1.38 1.55 -14.85
CA ASP A 135 -1.97 0.91 -16.03
C ASP A 135 -3.22 0.09 -15.70
N ALA A 136 -3.26 -0.52 -14.50
CA ALA A 136 -4.40 -1.25 -14.00
C ALA A 136 -5.54 -0.39 -13.41
N GLY A 137 -5.40 0.95 -13.47
CA GLY A 137 -6.44 1.89 -13.03
C GLY A 137 -6.31 2.39 -11.59
N TRP A 138 -5.18 2.14 -10.93
CA TRP A 138 -4.89 2.71 -9.62
C TRP A 138 -4.33 4.13 -9.72
N ASP A 139 -4.65 4.95 -8.72
CA ASP A 139 -3.92 6.18 -8.41
C ASP A 139 -2.87 5.89 -7.33
N PHE A 140 -1.82 6.71 -7.27
CA PHE A 140 -0.71 6.52 -6.32
C PHE A 140 -0.62 7.67 -5.33
N TYR A 141 -0.16 7.39 -4.11
CA TYR A 141 0.16 8.43 -3.15
C TYR A 141 1.63 8.84 -3.26
N ARG A 142 1.91 10.11 -3.52
CA ARG A 142 3.28 10.58 -3.82
C ARG A 142 4.28 10.30 -2.71
N ASN A 143 3.82 10.27 -1.46
CA ASN A 143 4.68 10.15 -0.31
C ASN A 143 4.96 8.69 0.09
N GLU A 144 4.29 7.71 -0.50
CA GLU A 144 4.41 6.32 -0.10
C GLU A 144 4.52 5.43 -1.33
N TRP A 145 5.68 4.83 -1.58
CA TRP A 145 5.91 4.02 -2.77
C TRP A 145 5.05 2.75 -2.84
N TRP A 146 4.51 2.31 -1.69
CA TRP A 146 3.71 1.09 -1.56
C TRP A 146 2.21 1.33 -1.72
N HIS A 147 1.72 2.56 -1.56
CA HIS A 147 0.30 2.88 -1.42
C HIS A 147 -0.37 3.21 -2.75
N TYR A 148 -1.44 2.48 -3.04
CA TYR A 148 -2.29 2.68 -4.22
C TYR A 148 -3.76 2.71 -3.84
N GLN A 149 -4.54 3.56 -4.49
CA GLN A 149 -5.95 3.75 -4.21
C GLN A 149 -6.76 4.05 -5.47
N LEU A 150 -8.08 3.85 -5.43
CA LEU A 150 -8.93 4.29 -6.54
C LEU A 150 -9.07 5.82 -6.57
N PHE A 151 -9.21 6.38 -7.78
CA PHE A 151 -9.37 7.81 -8.00
C PHE A 151 -10.57 8.37 -7.22
N ASN A 152 -10.36 9.55 -6.61
CA ASN A 152 -11.38 10.27 -5.84
C ASN A 152 -12.08 9.38 -4.80
N ALA A 153 -11.34 8.48 -4.14
CA ALA A 153 -11.86 7.49 -3.19
C ALA A 153 -12.91 8.06 -2.21
N ARG A 154 -12.66 9.26 -1.67
CA ARG A 154 -13.57 9.94 -0.73
C ARG A 154 -14.91 10.36 -1.34
N ALA A 155 -14.92 10.79 -2.59
CA ALA A 155 -16.14 11.26 -3.26
C ALA A 155 -16.96 10.09 -3.82
N ASN A 156 -16.27 9.02 -4.27
CA ASN A 156 -16.89 7.91 -4.96
C ASN A 156 -17.34 6.77 -4.04
N TYR A 157 -16.74 6.63 -2.85
CA TYR A 157 -16.99 5.54 -1.93
C TYR A 157 -17.30 6.09 -0.55
N VAL A 158 -18.44 5.71 0.03
CA VAL A 158 -18.87 6.12 1.37
C VAL A 158 -18.25 5.19 2.43
N LEU A 159 -18.04 5.70 3.65
CA LEU A 159 -17.52 4.91 4.78
C LEU A 159 -18.64 4.05 5.36
#